data_AF-A0A7X7MS63-F1
#
_entry.id   AF-A0A7X7MS63-F1
#
_cell.length_a   1.000
_cell.length_b   1.000
_cell.length_c   1.000
_cell.angle_alpha   90.00
_cell.angle_beta   90.00
_cell.angle_gamma   90.00
#
_symmetry.space_group_name_H-M   'P 1'
#
loop_
_entity.id
_entity.type
_entity.pdbx_description
1 polymer ?
#
loop_
_entity_poly.entity_id
_entity_poly.type
_entity_poly.pdbx_seq_one_letter_code
_entity_poly.pdbx_strand_id
1 'polypeptide(L)'
;MSSLSQWILLALCGALAFSNGNAQTAPHRFAGYRAGFNRDTLALQVLLDRQHLSCNCVDGVWGARTEIALVTWQTLNGLPPTGIPDAAVLAALGGDTNVLTRYTITTNDLAALGSVPQAWEERARLKTLAYETLQELLAEKGHTSQRAVERLNPGLAWPNPPVGSEVVLPDCAYAKPAKAGSIRISLSRTEVTVFNPEGQLVALFPCSIAREKSKRPDGEVSVRTVAPNPNYTYDPQLFAPGGPNKTKLVIPPGPNNPVGLAWIGLSLQGYGVHGTPIPEHIGRAESKGCFRLANWNAVKLLAMVEYGTPVLIEE
;
A
#
# COMPACT_ATOMS: atom_id res chain seq x y z
N MET A 1 -15.19 -31.14 29.53
CA MET A 1 -14.25 -31.47 28.44
C MET A 1 -14.41 -30.43 27.35
N SER A 2 -13.61 -29.36 27.39
CA SER A 2 -13.38 -28.45 26.27
C SER A 2 -12.05 -27.76 26.56
N SER A 3 -11.00 -28.18 25.86
CA SER A 3 -9.66 -27.62 26.00
C SER A 3 -9.63 -26.25 25.33
N LEU A 4 -9.46 -25.19 26.13
CA LEU A 4 -8.97 -23.92 25.61
C LEU A 4 -7.51 -24.11 25.24
N SER A 5 -7.23 -24.17 23.94
CA SER A 5 -5.89 -24.14 23.37
C SER A 5 -5.30 -22.76 23.60
N GLN A 6 -4.32 -22.71 24.48
CA GLN A 6 -3.57 -21.52 24.87
C GLN A 6 -2.60 -21.17 23.73
N TRP A 7 -2.95 -20.18 22.91
CA TRP A 7 -2.03 -19.62 21.91
C TRP A 7 -0.98 -18.78 22.62
N ILE A 8 0.19 -19.37 22.87
CA ILE A 8 1.39 -18.63 23.26
C ILE A 8 1.90 -17.94 21.99
N LEU A 9 1.58 -16.66 21.81
CA LEU A 9 2.29 -15.80 20.88
C LEU A 9 3.65 -15.44 21.48
N LEU A 10 4.73 -15.85 20.81
CA LEU A 10 6.03 -15.23 20.99
C LEU A 10 5.95 -13.78 20.53
N ALA A 11 5.85 -12.85 21.48
CA ALA A 11 6.20 -11.47 21.26
C ALA A 11 7.71 -11.40 20.99
N LEU A 12 8.10 -11.16 19.75
CA LEU A 12 9.47 -10.75 19.39
C LEU A 12 9.68 -9.29 19.84
N CYS A 13 9.74 -9.09 21.15
CA CYS A 13 10.37 -7.93 21.76
C CYS A 13 11.84 -8.28 21.98
N GLY A 14 12.70 -7.89 21.05
CA GLY A 14 14.15 -7.96 21.20
C GLY A 14 14.78 -6.68 20.72
N ALA A 15 15.22 -5.84 21.64
CA ALA A 15 16.16 -4.78 21.35
C ALA A 15 17.39 -5.41 20.66
N LEU A 16 17.65 -5.02 19.42
CA LEU A 16 18.78 -5.52 18.64
C LEU A 16 20.08 -5.03 19.31
N ALA A 17 20.75 -5.95 20.02
CA ALA A 17 22.16 -5.79 20.33
C ALA A 17 22.96 -6.00 19.04
N PHE A 18 23.59 -4.94 18.53
CA PHE A 18 24.49 -5.02 17.39
C PHE A 18 25.72 -5.86 17.76
N SER A 19 25.80 -7.08 17.23
CA SER A 19 27.06 -7.83 17.25
C SER A 19 27.98 -7.28 16.17
N ASN A 20 29.18 -6.85 16.55
CA ASN A 20 30.26 -6.41 15.65
C ASN A 20 30.86 -7.63 14.92
N GLY A 21 30.16 -8.14 13.91
CA GLY A 21 30.74 -8.94 12.83
C GLY A 21 30.83 -8.06 11.58
N ASN A 22 31.91 -8.18 10.80
CA ASN A 22 32.22 -7.46 9.54
C ASN A 22 31.13 -6.48 9.08
N ALA A 23 31.40 -5.18 9.19
CA ALA A 23 30.45 -4.13 8.82
C ALA A 23 29.84 -4.42 7.44
N GLN A 24 28.58 -4.86 7.41
CA GLN A 24 27.83 -5.03 6.18
C GLN A 24 27.67 -3.64 5.58
N THR A 25 28.22 -3.45 4.38
CA THR A 25 28.14 -2.19 3.65
C THR A 25 27.30 -2.39 2.39
N ALA A 26 26.47 -1.40 2.07
CA ALA A 26 25.79 -1.37 0.78
C ALA A 26 26.85 -1.31 -0.35
N PRO A 27 26.64 -1.99 -1.50
CA PRO A 27 27.58 -1.95 -2.61
C PRO A 27 27.68 -0.55 -3.23
N HIS A 28 28.73 -0.28 -4.00
CA HIS A 28 28.98 1.04 -4.62
C HIS A 28 27.80 1.55 -5.48
N ARG A 29 27.00 0.67 -6.11
CA ARG A 29 25.78 1.05 -6.84
C ARG A 29 24.74 1.78 -5.96
N PHE A 30 24.72 1.50 -4.65
CA PHE A 30 23.93 2.22 -3.65
C PHE A 30 24.63 3.47 -3.09
N ALA A 31 25.72 3.98 -3.70
CA ALA A 31 26.36 5.20 -3.22
C ALA A 31 25.35 6.36 -3.13
N GLY A 32 25.27 7.00 -1.95
CA GLY A 32 24.38 8.14 -1.72
C GLY A 32 22.88 7.81 -1.75
N TYR A 33 22.48 6.54 -1.70
CA TYR A 33 21.08 6.12 -1.84
C TYR A 33 20.08 6.72 -0.83
N ARG A 34 20.58 7.25 0.30
CA ARG A 34 19.78 7.97 1.31
C ARG A 34 19.64 9.48 1.05
N ALA A 35 20.32 10.02 0.04
CA ALA A 35 20.38 11.47 -0.23
C ALA A 35 19.34 11.97 -1.25
N GLY A 36 18.56 11.07 -1.87
CA GLY A 36 17.56 11.45 -2.86
C GLY A 36 17.15 10.29 -3.75
N PHE A 37 16.76 10.59 -4.98
CA PHE A 37 16.44 9.57 -5.97
C PHE A 37 17.67 8.73 -6.31
N ASN A 38 17.51 7.42 -6.25
CA ASN A 38 18.51 6.43 -6.64
C ASN A 38 17.82 5.28 -7.40
N ARG A 39 18.40 4.89 -8.55
CA ARG A 39 17.82 3.84 -9.40
C ARG A 39 17.89 2.45 -8.77
N ASP A 40 18.91 2.18 -7.97
CA ASP A 40 19.04 0.92 -7.24
C ASP A 40 18.08 0.83 -6.05
N THR A 41 17.78 1.96 -5.39
CA THR A 41 16.66 2.03 -4.44
C THR A 41 15.34 1.71 -5.14
N LEU A 42 15.10 2.26 -6.34
CA LEU A 42 13.89 1.96 -7.10
C LEU A 42 13.80 0.47 -7.46
N ALA A 43 14.90 -0.11 -7.92
CA ALA A 43 14.98 -1.53 -8.24
C ALA A 43 14.68 -2.42 -7.02
N LEU A 44 15.28 -2.09 -5.87
CA LEU A 44 15.01 -2.78 -4.62
C LEU A 44 13.54 -2.70 -4.22
N GLN A 45 12.93 -1.51 -4.32
CA GLN A 45 11.52 -1.30 -3.99
C GLN A 45 10.59 -2.13 -4.89
N VAL A 46 10.90 -2.26 -6.19
CA VAL A 46 10.16 -3.17 -7.11
C VAL A 46 10.24 -4.61 -6.60
N LEU A 47 11.44 -5.10 -6.32
CA LEU A 47 11.64 -6.50 -5.91
C LEU A 47 10.92 -6.82 -4.59
N LEU A 48 10.90 -5.88 -3.64
CA LEU A 48 10.15 -6.01 -2.40
C LEU A 48 8.63 -5.98 -2.65
N ASP A 49 8.12 -5.07 -3.49
CA ASP A 49 6.69 -4.96 -3.80
C ASP A 49 6.13 -6.23 -4.48
N ARG A 50 6.93 -6.86 -5.35
CA ARG A 50 6.62 -8.15 -5.99
C ARG A 50 6.45 -9.29 -4.99
N GLN A 51 7.11 -9.20 -3.84
CA GLN A 51 6.99 -10.15 -2.73
C GLN A 51 5.95 -9.72 -1.68
N HIS A 52 5.07 -8.78 -2.02
CA HIS A 52 4.02 -8.25 -1.14
C HIS A 52 4.55 -7.52 0.10
N LEU A 53 5.81 -7.08 0.08
CA LEU A 53 6.41 -6.24 1.11
C LEU A 53 6.49 -4.80 0.58
N SER A 54 5.39 -4.07 0.71
CA SER A 54 5.25 -2.79 0.05
C SER A 54 6.03 -1.67 0.74
N CYS A 55 6.78 -0.91 -0.05
CA CYS A 55 7.40 0.34 0.36
C CYS A 55 6.44 1.54 0.31
N ASN A 56 5.13 1.28 0.17
CA ASN A 56 4.10 2.21 -0.31
C ASN A 56 4.27 2.57 -1.78
N CYS A 57 5.11 3.57 -2.11
CA CYS A 57 5.39 3.96 -3.49
C CYS A 57 6.78 3.46 -3.91
N VAL A 58 6.86 2.95 -5.15
CA VAL A 58 8.13 2.61 -5.80
C VAL A 58 8.69 3.85 -6.50
N ASP A 59 9.30 4.75 -5.74
CA ASP A 59 9.70 6.10 -6.19
C ASP A 59 11.21 6.35 -6.26
N GLY A 60 12.01 5.35 -5.87
CA GLY A 60 13.47 5.42 -5.83
C GLY A 60 14.03 6.31 -4.72
N VAL A 61 13.22 6.73 -3.74
CA VAL A 61 13.65 7.52 -2.59
C VAL A 61 13.71 6.61 -1.37
N TRP A 62 14.88 6.56 -0.72
CA TRP A 62 15.02 5.77 0.48
C TRP A 62 14.30 6.43 1.66
N GLY A 63 13.50 5.65 2.39
CA GLY A 63 12.82 6.10 3.60
C GLY A 63 12.49 4.95 4.54
N ALA A 64 11.87 5.28 5.67
CA ALA A 64 11.55 4.31 6.72
C ALA A 64 10.75 3.10 6.21
N ARG A 65 9.85 3.28 5.22
CA ARG A 65 9.08 2.17 4.63
C ARG A 65 9.93 1.21 3.81
N THR A 66 10.92 1.73 3.08
CA THR A 66 11.89 0.89 2.36
C THR A 66 12.74 0.11 3.35
N GLU A 67 13.17 0.75 4.44
CA GLU A 67 13.97 0.10 5.49
C GLU A 67 13.18 -1.00 6.21
N ILE A 68 11.93 -0.73 6.59
CA ILE A 68 11.04 -1.73 7.21
C ILE A 68 10.81 -2.91 6.27
N ALA A 69 10.43 -2.65 5.00
CA ALA A 69 10.19 -3.72 4.04
C ALA A 69 11.45 -4.59 3.82
N LEU A 70 12.63 -3.97 3.77
CA LEU A 70 13.90 -4.68 3.65
C LEU A 70 14.22 -5.52 4.89
N VAL A 71 14.09 -4.95 6.09
CA VAL A 71 14.31 -5.66 7.35
C VAL A 71 13.36 -6.86 7.49
N THR A 72 12.08 -6.67 7.13
CA THR A 72 11.10 -7.74 7.09
C THR A 72 11.54 -8.83 6.11
N TRP A 73 11.93 -8.45 4.89
CA TRP A 73 12.39 -9.41 3.90
C TRP A 73 13.62 -10.21 4.38
N GLN A 74 14.61 -9.54 4.96
CA GLN A 74 15.80 -10.19 5.53
C GLN A 74 15.40 -11.21 6.60
N THR A 75 14.50 -10.81 7.51
CA THR A 75 14.01 -11.68 8.58
C THR A 75 13.31 -12.93 8.04
N LEU A 76 12.43 -12.77 7.06
CA LEU A 76 11.71 -13.88 6.42
C LEU A 76 12.63 -14.86 5.69
N ASN A 77 13.79 -14.38 5.22
CA ASN A 77 14.75 -15.18 4.48
C ASN A 77 15.92 -15.66 5.35
N GLY A 78 15.79 -15.57 6.69
CA GLY A 78 16.81 -16.05 7.63
C GLY A 78 18.12 -15.25 7.59
N LEU A 79 18.10 -14.02 7.09
CA LEU A 79 19.24 -13.12 7.03
C LEU A 79 19.23 -12.16 8.23
N PRO A 80 20.40 -11.63 8.64
CA PRO A 80 20.47 -10.57 9.65
C PRO A 80 19.61 -9.36 9.26
N PRO A 81 18.72 -8.86 10.15
CA PRO A 81 17.78 -7.77 9.87
C PRO A 81 18.46 -6.39 9.94
N THR A 82 19.45 -6.15 9.08
CA THR A 82 20.28 -4.93 9.11
C THR A 82 19.67 -3.73 8.41
N GLY A 83 18.70 -3.93 7.53
CA GLY A 83 18.17 -2.86 6.67
C GLY A 83 19.19 -2.34 5.65
N ILE A 84 20.28 -3.08 5.42
CA ILE A 84 21.32 -2.75 4.45
C ILE A 84 21.16 -3.63 3.21
N PRO A 85 21.02 -3.05 2.00
CA PRO A 85 20.90 -3.82 0.76
C PRO A 85 22.28 -4.28 0.28
N ASP A 86 22.91 -5.18 1.04
CA ASP A 86 24.23 -5.74 0.71
C ASP A 86 24.19 -6.67 -0.52
N ALA A 87 25.36 -7.13 -0.98
CA ALA A 87 25.44 -7.97 -2.17
C ALA A 87 24.67 -9.31 -2.04
N ALA A 88 24.63 -9.91 -0.85
CA ALA A 88 23.93 -11.17 -0.61
C ALA A 88 22.42 -10.97 -0.67
N VAL A 89 21.94 -9.88 -0.05
CA VAL A 89 20.53 -9.45 -0.08
C VAL A 89 20.08 -9.20 -1.52
N LEU A 90 20.85 -8.44 -2.31
CA LEU A 90 20.50 -8.15 -3.69
C LEU A 90 20.47 -9.41 -4.56
N ALA A 91 21.46 -10.31 -4.41
CA ALA A 91 21.49 -11.56 -5.14
C ALA A 91 20.25 -12.43 -4.84
N ALA A 92 19.85 -12.51 -3.57
CA ALA A 92 18.69 -13.30 -3.15
C ALA A 92 17.34 -12.64 -3.47
N LEU A 93 17.27 -11.31 -3.57
CA LEU A 93 16.04 -10.58 -3.95
C LEU A 93 15.73 -10.61 -5.46
N GLY A 94 16.68 -11.03 -6.30
CA GLY A 94 16.49 -11.10 -7.75
C GLY A 94 17.68 -10.60 -8.58
N GLY A 95 18.78 -10.16 -7.95
CA GLY A 95 20.01 -9.76 -8.62
C GLY A 95 19.79 -8.66 -9.66
N ASP A 96 20.17 -8.93 -10.90
CA ASP A 96 20.07 -8.00 -12.04
C ASP A 96 18.81 -8.19 -12.88
N THR A 97 17.75 -8.73 -12.28
CA THR A 97 16.44 -8.86 -12.94
C THR A 97 15.96 -7.49 -13.45
N ASN A 98 15.38 -7.46 -14.65
CA ASN A 98 14.78 -6.23 -15.15
C ASN A 98 13.55 -5.86 -14.30
N VAL A 99 13.61 -4.67 -13.70
CA VAL A 99 12.60 -4.10 -12.78
C VAL A 99 11.81 -2.96 -13.42
N LEU A 100 12.10 -2.64 -14.69
CA LEU A 100 11.42 -1.59 -15.45
C LEU A 100 10.76 -2.20 -16.68
N THR A 101 9.56 -1.72 -16.98
CA THR A 101 8.82 -2.07 -18.19
C THR A 101 8.61 -0.85 -19.08
N ARG A 102 8.57 -1.07 -20.39
CA ARG A 102 8.16 -0.05 -21.37
C ARG A 102 6.69 -0.25 -21.67
N TYR A 103 5.93 0.83 -21.66
CA TYR A 103 4.51 0.85 -21.92
C TYR A 103 4.18 1.91 -22.96
N THR A 104 3.44 1.55 -24.00
CA THR A 104 2.91 2.50 -24.98
C THR A 104 1.54 2.97 -24.53
N ILE A 105 1.37 4.29 -24.36
CA ILE A 105 0.08 4.87 -23.99
C ILE A 105 -0.94 4.60 -25.10
N THR A 106 -2.10 4.07 -24.72
CA THR A 106 -3.15 3.64 -25.64
C THR A 106 -4.33 4.59 -25.67
N THR A 107 -5.20 4.45 -26.67
CA THR A 107 -6.51 5.12 -26.70
C THR A 107 -7.40 4.69 -25.55
N ASN A 108 -7.24 3.47 -25.02
CA ASN A 108 -8.00 2.99 -23.87
C ASN A 108 -7.59 3.68 -22.57
N ASP A 109 -6.30 4.01 -22.41
CA ASP A 109 -5.85 4.78 -21.24
C ASP A 109 -6.45 6.19 -21.27
N LEU A 110 -6.51 6.82 -22.45
CA LEU A 110 -7.17 8.12 -22.60
C LEU A 110 -8.68 8.03 -22.35
N ALA A 111 -9.34 6.98 -22.83
CA ALA A 111 -10.77 6.74 -22.59
C ALA A 111 -11.09 6.39 -21.13
N ALA A 112 -10.11 5.97 -20.35
CA ALA A 112 -10.24 5.70 -18.92
C ALA A 112 -10.16 6.97 -18.06
N LEU A 113 -9.97 8.15 -18.65
CA LEU A 113 -9.96 9.42 -17.93
C LEU A 113 -11.36 9.99 -17.75
N GLY A 114 -11.54 10.78 -16.69
CA GLY A 114 -12.74 11.57 -16.45
C GLY A 114 -12.50 12.66 -15.41
N SER A 115 -13.27 13.75 -15.49
CA SER A 115 -13.18 14.83 -14.49
C SER A 115 -13.62 14.35 -13.11
N VAL A 116 -12.92 14.78 -12.06
CA VAL A 116 -13.27 14.51 -10.66
C VAL A 116 -13.64 15.82 -9.96
N PRO A 117 -14.92 16.25 -9.98
CA PRO A 117 -15.34 17.52 -9.40
C PRO A 117 -15.00 17.61 -7.91
N GLN A 118 -14.79 18.82 -7.38
CA GLN A 118 -14.63 18.99 -5.93
C GLN A 118 -15.94 18.81 -5.16
N ALA A 119 -17.06 19.24 -5.74
CA ALA A 119 -18.38 19.13 -5.13
C ALA A 119 -18.83 17.67 -5.03
N TRP A 120 -19.25 17.25 -3.84
CA TRP A 120 -19.64 15.86 -3.56
C TRP A 120 -20.94 15.46 -4.28
N GLU A 121 -21.87 16.41 -4.43
CA GLU A 121 -23.11 16.23 -5.17
C GLU A 121 -22.86 15.97 -6.66
N GLU A 122 -21.84 16.61 -7.23
CA GLU A 122 -21.44 16.39 -8.62
C GLU A 122 -20.77 15.04 -8.78
N ARG A 123 -19.88 14.65 -7.86
CA ARG A 123 -19.30 13.30 -7.82
C ARG A 123 -20.37 12.21 -7.79
N ALA A 124 -21.42 12.40 -6.99
CA ALA A 124 -22.54 11.46 -6.87
C ALA A 124 -23.35 11.27 -8.16
N ARG A 125 -23.26 12.21 -9.12
CA ARG A 125 -23.95 12.13 -10.43
C ARG A 125 -23.12 11.43 -11.50
N LEU A 126 -21.84 11.17 -11.25
CA LEU A 126 -20.98 10.47 -12.20
C LEU A 126 -21.30 8.97 -12.23
N LYS A 127 -20.91 8.30 -13.33
CA LYS A 127 -20.99 6.83 -13.42
C LYS A 127 -19.83 6.14 -12.70
N THR A 128 -18.67 6.80 -12.67
CA THR A 128 -17.45 6.33 -12.03
C THR A 128 -16.58 7.53 -11.67
N LEU A 129 -15.80 7.41 -10.60
CA LEU A 129 -14.69 8.31 -10.31
C LEU A 129 -13.42 7.77 -10.97
N ALA A 130 -13.31 8.03 -12.27
CA ALA A 130 -12.20 7.64 -13.13
C ALA A 130 -10.87 8.34 -12.75
N TYR A 131 -9.77 7.97 -13.42
CA TYR A 131 -8.51 8.73 -13.31
C TYR A 131 -8.70 10.13 -13.91
N GLU A 132 -8.11 11.15 -13.31
CA GLU A 132 -8.20 12.52 -13.83
C GLU A 132 -7.15 12.79 -14.91
N THR A 133 -6.00 12.10 -14.82
CA THR A 133 -4.88 12.27 -15.76
C THR A 133 -4.22 10.94 -16.13
N LEU A 134 -3.52 10.92 -17.27
CA LEU A 134 -2.65 9.80 -17.63
C LEU A 134 -1.52 9.61 -16.61
N GLN A 135 -0.98 10.69 -16.06
CA GLN A 135 0.04 10.62 -15.01
C GLN A 135 -0.43 9.83 -13.78
N GLU A 136 -1.65 10.10 -13.31
CA GLU A 136 -2.27 9.36 -12.21
C GLU A 136 -2.47 7.88 -12.56
N LEU A 137 -3.03 7.60 -13.74
CA LEU A 137 -3.25 6.23 -14.23
C LEU A 137 -1.94 5.45 -14.34
N LEU A 138 -0.89 6.06 -14.88
CA LEU A 138 0.43 5.45 -15.04
C LEU A 138 1.14 5.25 -13.69
N ALA A 139 0.95 6.18 -12.74
CA ALA A 139 1.46 6.05 -11.38
C ALA A 139 0.83 4.84 -10.67
N GLU A 140 -0.50 4.68 -10.77
CA GLU A 140 -1.21 3.51 -10.26
C GLU A 140 -0.73 2.21 -10.93
N LYS A 141 -0.57 2.17 -12.26
CA LYS A 141 -0.03 0.99 -12.97
C LYS A 141 1.37 0.60 -12.49
N GLY A 142 2.23 1.57 -12.17
CA GLY A 142 3.60 1.34 -11.71
C GLY A 142 3.75 1.18 -10.19
N HIS A 143 2.66 1.22 -9.42
CA HIS A 143 2.68 1.30 -7.94
C HIS A 143 3.62 2.41 -7.44
N THR A 144 3.61 3.57 -8.10
CA THR A 144 4.58 4.65 -7.89
C THR A 144 3.87 5.98 -7.66
N SER A 145 4.65 7.03 -7.38
CA SER A 145 4.11 8.39 -7.28
C SER A 145 4.05 9.04 -8.65
N GLN A 146 3.12 9.98 -8.83
CA GLN A 146 3.02 10.79 -10.05
C GLN A 146 4.33 11.51 -10.39
N ARG A 147 5.05 12.00 -9.36
CA ARG A 147 6.37 12.63 -9.51
C ARG A 147 7.45 11.66 -9.99
N ALA A 148 7.41 10.41 -9.56
CA ALA A 148 8.36 9.39 -10.00
C ALA A 148 8.11 8.99 -11.46
N VAL A 149 6.85 8.93 -11.90
CA VAL A 149 6.51 8.74 -13.32
C VAL A 149 7.16 9.82 -14.18
N GLU A 150 7.01 11.11 -13.83
CA GLU A 150 7.66 12.21 -14.56
C GLU A 150 9.17 12.07 -14.58
N ARG A 151 9.76 11.75 -13.42
CA ARG A 151 11.22 11.63 -13.27
C ARG A 151 11.80 10.52 -14.13
N LEU A 152 11.09 9.39 -14.26
CA LEU A 152 11.51 8.26 -15.10
C LEU A 152 11.38 8.57 -16.60
N ASN A 153 10.57 9.56 -16.95
CA ASN A 153 10.17 9.88 -18.32
C ASN A 153 10.37 11.37 -18.64
N PRO A 154 11.61 11.88 -18.56
CA PRO A 154 11.90 13.27 -18.83
C PRO A 154 11.59 13.61 -20.30
N GLY A 155 10.98 14.78 -20.52
CA GLY A 155 10.70 15.28 -21.88
C GLY A 155 9.30 14.95 -22.43
N LEU A 156 8.49 14.17 -21.71
CA LEU A 156 7.08 13.98 -22.06
C LEU A 156 6.20 15.14 -21.56
N ALA A 157 5.08 15.36 -22.24
CA ALA A 157 4.13 16.42 -21.93
C ALA A 157 3.17 16.01 -20.81
N TRP A 158 3.58 16.22 -19.56
CA TRP A 158 2.77 15.93 -18.37
C TRP A 158 1.68 16.99 -18.11
N PRO A 159 0.52 16.63 -17.52
CA PRO A 159 0.18 15.31 -16.96
C PRO A 159 -0.42 14.32 -17.98
N ASN A 160 -0.66 14.75 -19.22
CA ASN A 160 -1.34 13.97 -20.26
C ASN A 160 -0.48 13.85 -21.54
N PRO A 161 0.57 13.01 -21.53
CA PRO A 161 1.38 12.77 -22.72
C PRO A 161 0.55 12.20 -23.89
N PRO A 162 0.95 12.43 -25.15
CA PRO A 162 0.20 11.95 -26.31
C PRO A 162 0.07 10.42 -26.34
N VAL A 163 -1.08 9.92 -26.83
CA VAL A 163 -1.25 8.50 -27.18
C VAL A 163 -0.16 8.07 -28.16
N GLY A 164 0.38 6.86 -27.97
CA GLY A 164 1.52 6.34 -28.71
C GLY A 164 2.88 6.69 -28.10
N SER A 165 2.94 7.61 -27.12
CA SER A 165 4.19 7.86 -26.38
C SER A 165 4.59 6.62 -25.59
N GLU A 166 5.88 6.27 -25.63
CA GLU A 166 6.45 5.24 -24.77
C GLU A 166 6.83 5.83 -23.41
N VAL A 167 6.45 5.14 -22.34
CA VAL A 167 6.84 5.44 -20.96
C VAL A 167 7.56 4.25 -20.34
N VAL A 168 8.48 4.53 -19.44
CA VAL A 168 9.15 3.57 -18.57
C VAL A 168 8.49 3.64 -17.20
N LEU A 169 8.04 2.49 -16.70
CA LEU A 169 7.41 2.34 -15.39
C LEU A 169 8.11 1.26 -14.57
N PRO A 170 8.03 1.32 -13.23
CA PRO A 170 8.37 0.18 -12.40
C PRO A 170 7.49 -1.03 -12.75
N ASP A 171 8.12 -2.19 -12.93
CA ASP A 171 7.41 -3.42 -13.24
C ASP A 171 7.04 -4.14 -11.95
N CYS A 172 5.93 -3.73 -11.35
CA CYS A 172 5.46 -4.28 -10.09
C CYS A 172 4.55 -5.52 -10.26
N ALA A 173 4.63 -6.23 -11.39
CA ALA A 173 3.87 -7.45 -11.61
C ALA A 173 4.19 -8.51 -10.54
N TYR A 174 3.15 -9.01 -9.86
CA TYR A 174 3.26 -9.91 -8.72
C TYR A 174 2.48 -11.21 -8.94
N ALA A 175 2.95 -12.30 -8.34
CA ALA A 175 2.20 -13.55 -8.30
C ALA A 175 0.94 -13.39 -7.45
N LYS A 176 -0.15 -14.07 -7.82
CA LYS A 176 -1.40 -14.01 -7.03
C LYS A 176 -1.11 -14.39 -5.57
N PRO A 177 -1.47 -13.55 -4.59
CA PRO A 177 -1.15 -13.82 -3.20
C PRO A 177 -1.96 -15.00 -2.64
N ALA A 178 -1.37 -15.70 -1.67
CA ALA A 178 -2.04 -16.75 -0.92
C ALA A 178 -3.16 -16.19 -0.01
N LYS A 179 -4.05 -17.07 0.44
CA LYS A 179 -5.10 -16.68 1.40
C LYS A 179 -4.52 -16.39 2.78
N ALA A 180 -5.06 -15.37 3.43
CA ALA A 180 -4.70 -14.98 4.78
C ALA A 180 -5.33 -15.94 5.79
N GLY A 181 -4.52 -16.46 6.72
CA GLY A 181 -5.00 -17.07 7.96
C GLY A 181 -5.41 -16.01 8.99
N SER A 182 -4.71 -14.88 9.04
CA SER A 182 -5.08 -13.71 9.85
C SER A 182 -4.39 -12.44 9.32
N ILE A 183 -4.85 -11.28 9.80
CA ILE A 183 -4.17 -10.01 9.59
C ILE A 183 -3.92 -9.32 10.94
N ARG A 184 -2.91 -8.46 10.97
CA ARG A 184 -2.60 -7.60 12.11
C ARG A 184 -2.41 -6.17 11.65
N ILE A 185 -2.97 -5.24 12.41
CA ILE A 185 -2.88 -3.82 12.15
C ILE A 185 -2.16 -3.19 13.34
N SER A 186 -0.93 -2.69 13.14
CA SER A 186 -0.19 -1.96 14.17
C SER A 186 -0.37 -0.46 13.97
N LEU A 187 -0.87 0.21 15.01
CA LEU A 187 -1.12 1.65 15.00
C LEU A 187 0.19 2.46 15.10
N SER A 188 1.12 2.03 15.94
CA SER A 188 2.43 2.67 16.14
C SER A 188 3.33 2.51 14.91
N ARG A 189 3.30 1.33 14.28
CA ARG A 189 4.06 1.06 13.05
C ARG A 189 3.32 1.49 11.79
N THR A 190 2.05 1.85 11.89
CA THR A 190 1.20 2.30 10.78
C THR A 190 1.30 1.34 9.59
N GLU A 191 1.03 0.06 9.86
CA GLU A 191 1.16 -1.04 8.91
C GLU A 191 0.08 -2.11 9.11
N VAL A 192 -0.22 -2.81 8.03
CA VAL A 192 -1.02 -4.03 8.02
C VAL A 192 -0.11 -5.18 7.61
N THR A 193 0.02 -6.19 8.47
CA THR A 193 0.74 -7.43 8.18
C THR A 193 -0.25 -8.57 7.99
N VAL A 194 0.07 -9.47 7.08
CA VAL A 194 -0.78 -10.61 6.72
C VAL A 194 -0.04 -11.89 7.05
N PHE A 195 -0.71 -12.81 7.74
CA PHE A 195 -0.18 -14.13 8.07
C PHE A 195 -0.95 -15.20 7.29
N ASN A 196 -0.26 -16.22 6.79
CA ASN A 196 -0.89 -17.40 6.21
C ASN A 196 -1.53 -18.30 7.31
N PRO A 197 -2.28 -19.35 6.96
CA PRO A 197 -2.86 -20.28 7.94
C PRO A 197 -1.85 -20.93 8.87
N GLU A 198 -0.59 -21.04 8.45
CA GLU A 198 0.52 -21.58 9.24
C GLU A 198 1.14 -20.55 10.21
N GLY A 199 0.65 -19.29 10.20
CA GLY A 199 1.13 -18.23 11.08
C GLY A 199 2.40 -17.52 10.61
N GLN A 200 2.82 -17.72 9.36
CA GLN A 200 3.98 -17.05 8.75
C GLN A 200 3.55 -15.74 8.11
N LEU A 201 4.34 -14.68 8.30
CA LEU A 201 4.10 -13.40 7.63
C LEU A 201 4.35 -13.54 6.13
N VAL A 202 3.35 -13.18 5.32
CA VAL A 202 3.37 -13.29 3.85
C VAL A 202 3.16 -11.96 3.13
N ALA A 203 2.75 -10.91 3.84
CA ALA A 203 2.66 -9.56 3.28
C ALA A 203 2.77 -8.47 4.34
N LEU A 204 3.23 -7.30 3.91
CA LEU A 204 3.32 -6.07 4.69
C LEU A 204 2.88 -4.89 3.83
N PHE A 205 1.90 -4.13 4.32
CA PHE A 205 1.35 -2.96 3.66
C PHE A 205 1.36 -1.74 4.59
N PRO A 206 2.06 -0.65 4.24
CA PRO A 206 1.94 0.60 4.97
C PRO A 206 0.49 1.10 4.96
N CYS A 207 0.03 1.67 6.07
CA CYS A 207 -1.31 2.24 6.17
C CYS A 207 -1.30 3.62 6.85
N SER A 208 -2.33 4.40 6.58
CA SER A 208 -2.65 5.60 7.36
C SER A 208 -3.79 5.27 8.34
N ILE A 209 -3.66 5.78 9.56
CA ILE A 209 -4.61 5.53 10.67
C ILE A 209 -5.40 6.79 11.00
N ALA A 210 -6.37 6.65 11.91
CA ALA A 210 -7.16 7.78 12.40
C ALA A 210 -6.29 8.84 13.09
N ARG A 211 -6.51 10.11 12.77
CA ARG A 211 -5.83 11.25 13.40
C ARG A 211 -6.10 11.29 14.90
N GLU A 212 -7.38 11.28 15.26
CA GLU A 212 -7.86 11.32 16.63
C GLU A 212 -7.63 9.96 17.31
N LYS A 213 -6.88 9.95 18.42
CA LYS A 213 -6.59 8.72 19.17
C LYS A 213 -7.87 8.04 19.68
N SER A 214 -8.89 8.80 20.05
CA SER A 214 -10.21 8.30 20.47
C SER A 214 -10.98 7.54 19.38
N LYS A 215 -10.55 7.66 18.11
CA LYS A 215 -11.13 6.96 16.96
C LYS A 215 -10.22 5.84 16.44
N ARG A 216 -9.17 5.47 17.18
CA ARG A 216 -8.32 4.32 16.86
C ARG A 216 -8.84 3.13 17.64
N PRO A 217 -9.38 2.10 16.98
CA PRO A 217 -9.81 0.90 17.67
C PRO A 217 -8.61 0.05 18.07
N ASP A 218 -8.82 -0.83 19.03
CA ASP A 218 -7.89 -1.87 19.44
C ASP A 218 -8.67 -3.18 19.72
N GLY A 219 -7.95 -4.30 19.69
CA GLY A 219 -8.49 -5.63 19.98
C GLY A 219 -8.77 -6.51 18.77
N GLU A 220 -9.43 -7.63 19.04
CA GLU A 220 -9.73 -8.67 18.06
C GLU A 220 -11.04 -8.38 17.33
N VAL A 221 -10.96 -8.32 16.00
CA VAL A 221 -12.12 -8.17 15.10
C VAL A 221 -12.01 -9.18 13.95
N SER A 222 -12.98 -9.17 13.04
CA SER A 222 -13.02 -10.05 11.87
C SER A 222 -13.44 -9.30 10.63
N VAL A 223 -13.04 -9.79 9.45
CA VAL A 223 -13.55 -9.30 8.18
C VAL A 223 -15.03 -9.66 8.04
N ARG A 224 -15.87 -8.67 7.70
CA ARG A 224 -17.32 -8.83 7.50
C ARG A 224 -17.78 -8.54 6.08
N THR A 225 -17.00 -7.80 5.31
CA THR A 225 -17.32 -7.50 3.92
C THR A 225 -16.05 -7.35 3.13
N VAL A 226 -16.04 -7.89 1.91
CA VAL A 226 -14.96 -7.75 0.93
C VAL A 226 -15.62 -7.22 -0.34
N ALA A 227 -15.33 -5.98 -0.71
CA ALA A 227 -15.96 -5.30 -1.84
C ALA A 227 -14.89 -4.76 -2.81
N PRO A 228 -14.71 -5.37 -3.99
CA PRO A 228 -13.91 -4.80 -5.06
C PRO A 228 -14.65 -3.61 -5.69
N ASN A 229 -13.91 -2.56 -6.03
CA ASN A 229 -14.42 -1.37 -6.70
C ASN A 229 -15.76 -0.85 -6.09
N PRO A 230 -15.77 -0.51 -4.78
CA PRO A 230 -17.00 -0.25 -4.05
C PRO A 230 -17.60 1.14 -4.34
N ASN A 231 -18.91 1.27 -4.16
CA ASN A 231 -19.52 2.58 -3.90
C ASN A 231 -19.06 3.11 -2.53
N TYR A 232 -19.02 4.43 -2.38
CA TYR A 232 -18.85 5.07 -1.07
C TYR A 232 -20.14 5.78 -0.64
N THR A 233 -20.78 5.28 0.41
CA THR A 233 -21.95 5.93 1.01
C THR A 233 -21.48 6.94 2.04
N TYR A 234 -21.59 8.22 1.70
CA TYR A 234 -21.40 9.31 2.64
C TYR A 234 -22.69 9.51 3.45
N ASP A 235 -22.58 9.40 4.77
CA ASP A 235 -23.68 9.73 5.70
C ASP A 235 -23.25 10.88 6.63
N PRO A 236 -23.85 12.08 6.51
CA PRO A 236 -23.44 13.25 7.28
C PRO A 236 -23.56 13.05 8.80
N GLN A 237 -24.43 12.14 9.25
CA GLN A 237 -24.61 11.85 10.68
C GLN A 237 -23.36 11.22 11.31
N LEU A 238 -22.51 10.57 10.51
CA LEU A 238 -21.26 9.95 10.96
C LEU A 238 -20.10 10.94 11.11
N PHE A 239 -20.29 12.21 10.73
CA PHE A 239 -19.23 13.22 10.67
C PHE A 239 -19.44 14.41 11.64
N ALA A 240 -20.14 14.22 12.76
CA ALA A 240 -20.34 15.30 13.74
C ALA A 240 -19.01 15.91 14.25
N PRO A 241 -18.92 17.25 14.48
CA PRO A 241 -20.00 18.24 14.31
C PRO A 241 -20.18 18.76 12.87
N GLY A 242 -19.41 18.26 11.89
CA GLY A 242 -19.54 18.67 10.50
C GLY A 242 -18.71 17.83 9.52
N GLY A 243 -19.32 17.47 8.39
CA GLY A 243 -18.66 16.81 7.28
C GLY A 243 -18.69 17.65 5.99
N PRO A 244 -18.06 17.17 4.91
CA PRO A 244 -17.99 17.89 3.64
C PRO A 244 -19.35 18.12 2.98
N ASN A 245 -20.39 17.39 3.40
CA ASN A 245 -21.74 17.53 2.87
C ASN A 245 -22.79 17.41 3.98
N LYS A 246 -23.98 17.98 3.76
CA LYS A 246 -25.15 17.90 4.66
C LYS A 246 -26.15 16.82 4.26
N THR A 247 -26.01 16.25 3.06
CA THR A 247 -26.90 15.23 2.51
C THR A 247 -26.21 13.88 2.45
N LYS A 248 -27.01 12.82 2.57
CA LYS A 248 -26.54 11.46 2.33
C LYS A 248 -26.30 11.28 0.83
N LEU A 249 -25.12 10.81 0.45
CA LEU A 249 -24.71 10.66 -0.95
C LEU A 249 -24.15 9.26 -1.18
N VAL A 250 -24.36 8.73 -2.38
CA VAL A 250 -23.67 7.54 -2.86
C VAL A 250 -22.70 7.98 -3.94
N ILE A 251 -21.42 7.86 -3.66
CA ILE A 251 -20.34 8.19 -4.58
C ILE A 251 -20.00 6.92 -5.39
N PRO A 252 -20.01 7.00 -6.73
CA PRO A 252 -19.79 5.86 -7.61
C PRO A 252 -18.37 5.30 -7.47
N PRO A 253 -18.13 4.06 -7.94
CA PRO A 253 -16.85 3.40 -7.77
C PRO A 253 -15.79 3.97 -8.72
N GLY A 254 -14.51 3.67 -8.48
CA GLY A 254 -13.39 4.07 -9.34
C GLY A 254 -12.12 4.42 -8.54
N PRO A 255 -10.98 4.61 -9.21
CA PRO A 255 -9.70 4.91 -8.56
C PRO A 255 -9.74 6.17 -7.69
N ASN A 256 -10.55 7.17 -8.09
CA ASN A 256 -10.74 8.42 -7.36
C ASN A 256 -11.82 8.39 -6.27
N ASN A 257 -12.40 7.22 -6.00
CA ASN A 257 -13.35 7.04 -4.91
C ASN A 257 -12.68 7.27 -3.54
N PRO A 258 -13.33 7.90 -2.54
CA PRO A 258 -12.76 8.10 -1.21
C PRO A 258 -12.27 6.83 -0.49
N VAL A 259 -12.84 5.67 -0.80
CA VAL A 259 -12.38 4.36 -0.31
C VAL A 259 -11.61 3.54 -1.34
N GLY A 260 -11.28 4.16 -2.48
CA GLY A 260 -10.44 3.60 -3.52
C GLY A 260 -11.02 2.36 -4.20
N LEU A 261 -10.14 1.48 -4.65
CA LEU A 261 -10.49 0.29 -5.44
C LEU A 261 -10.89 -0.94 -4.61
N ALA A 262 -10.81 -0.87 -3.29
CA ALA A 262 -11.07 -2.00 -2.41
C ALA A 262 -11.58 -1.54 -1.04
N TRP A 263 -12.62 -2.20 -0.55
CA TRP A 263 -13.13 -2.04 0.81
C TRP A 263 -13.20 -3.38 1.54
N ILE A 264 -12.55 -3.45 2.70
CA ILE A 264 -12.57 -4.60 3.61
C ILE A 264 -13.20 -4.12 4.91
N GLY A 265 -14.50 -4.37 5.07
CA GLY A 265 -15.25 -4.00 6.26
C GLY A 265 -14.92 -4.90 7.44
N LEU A 266 -14.70 -4.31 8.61
CA LEU A 266 -14.40 -5.04 9.84
C LEU A 266 -15.67 -5.25 10.68
N SER A 267 -15.61 -6.15 11.67
CA SER A 267 -16.69 -6.37 12.64
C SER A 267 -16.80 -5.26 13.70
N LEU A 268 -16.43 -4.05 13.30
CA LEU A 268 -16.51 -2.83 14.08
C LEU A 268 -17.24 -1.80 13.21
N GLN A 269 -18.34 -1.25 13.74
CA GLN A 269 -19.24 -0.41 12.96
C GLN A 269 -18.53 0.83 12.42
N GLY A 270 -18.54 0.98 11.09
CA GLY A 270 -17.92 2.12 10.41
C GLY A 270 -16.41 2.01 10.18
N TYR A 271 -15.78 0.88 10.51
CA TYR A 271 -14.35 0.66 10.31
C TYR A 271 -14.07 -0.34 9.20
N GLY A 272 -13.01 -0.06 8.45
CA GLY A 272 -12.54 -0.90 7.37
C GLY A 272 -11.09 -0.61 7.00
N VAL A 273 -10.50 -1.56 6.28
CA VAL A 273 -9.24 -1.38 5.55
C VAL A 273 -9.59 -1.11 4.09
N HIS A 274 -9.05 -0.04 3.50
CA HIS A 274 -9.49 0.37 2.16
C HIS A 274 -8.42 1.11 1.35
N GLY A 275 -8.66 1.23 0.04
CA GLY A 275 -7.78 1.94 -0.90
C GLY A 275 -7.87 3.47 -0.76
N THR A 276 -7.05 4.19 -1.51
CA THR A 276 -7.11 5.66 -1.53
C THR A 276 -6.59 6.24 -2.83
N PRO A 277 -7.15 7.37 -3.29
CA PRO A 277 -6.67 8.05 -4.49
C PRO A 277 -5.41 8.89 -4.28
N ILE A 278 -4.92 8.97 -3.04
CA ILE A 278 -3.75 9.81 -2.68
C ILE A 278 -2.70 8.92 -2.00
N PRO A 279 -2.10 7.96 -2.73
CA PRO A 279 -1.17 6.98 -2.16
C PRO A 279 0.08 7.64 -1.55
N GLU A 280 0.48 8.83 -2.00
CA GLU A 280 1.62 9.57 -1.46
C GLU A 280 1.42 10.04 0.00
N HIS A 281 0.18 10.01 0.51
CA HIS A 281 -0.17 10.41 1.87
C HIS A 281 -0.25 9.22 2.86
N ILE A 282 0.06 8.01 2.40
CA ILE A 282 0.06 6.82 3.26
C ILE A 282 1.18 6.90 4.32
N GLY A 283 0.90 6.39 5.52
CA GLY A 283 1.81 6.42 6.67
C GLY A 283 1.64 7.64 7.56
N ARG A 284 0.53 8.38 7.44
CA ARG A 284 0.21 9.57 8.24
C ARG A 284 -1.09 9.38 9.03
N ALA A 285 -1.18 9.98 10.21
CA ALA A 285 -2.41 9.99 11.00
C ALA A 285 -3.39 11.07 10.47
N GLU A 286 -3.95 10.85 9.29
CA GLU A 286 -4.83 11.79 8.58
C GLU A 286 -6.27 11.29 8.41
N SER A 287 -6.55 10.01 8.74
CA SER A 287 -7.88 9.45 8.54
C SER A 287 -8.86 9.88 9.63
N LYS A 288 -10.17 9.73 9.37
CA LYS A 288 -11.24 9.96 10.35
C LYS A 288 -11.65 8.70 11.14
N GLY A 289 -10.96 7.58 10.94
CA GLY A 289 -11.28 6.31 11.63
C GLY A 289 -10.72 5.06 10.94
N CYS A 290 -10.70 5.03 9.61
CA CYS A 290 -10.33 3.84 8.83
C CYS A 290 -8.83 3.67 8.58
N PHE A 291 -8.43 2.47 8.14
CA PHE A 291 -7.07 2.12 7.72
C PHE A 291 -6.94 2.28 6.21
N ARG A 292 -6.23 3.32 5.77
CA ARG A 292 -6.06 3.63 4.34
C ARG A 292 -4.78 3.01 3.83
N LEU A 293 -4.86 2.35 2.69
CA LEU A 293 -3.73 1.80 1.93
C LEU A 293 -3.72 2.46 0.55
N ALA A 294 -2.57 2.45 -0.13
CA ALA A 294 -2.56 2.70 -1.57
C ALA A 294 -3.48 1.68 -2.27
N ASN A 295 -4.13 2.10 -3.36
CA ASN A 295 -5.10 1.27 -4.09
C ASN A 295 -4.52 -0.10 -4.47
N TRP A 296 -3.31 -0.15 -5.04
CA TRP A 296 -2.60 -1.40 -5.35
C TRP A 296 -2.41 -2.33 -4.14
N ASN A 297 -2.10 -1.79 -2.96
CA ASN A 297 -1.96 -2.57 -1.73
C ASN A 297 -3.30 -3.05 -1.19
N ALA A 298 -4.33 -2.20 -1.25
CA ALA A 298 -5.68 -2.57 -0.84
C ALA A 298 -6.25 -3.69 -1.71
N VAL A 299 -6.00 -3.67 -3.03
CA VAL A 299 -6.38 -4.72 -3.97
C VAL A 299 -5.64 -6.03 -3.69
N LYS A 300 -4.33 -5.98 -3.41
CA LYS A 300 -3.55 -7.16 -2.96
C LYS A 300 -4.17 -7.77 -1.70
N LEU A 301 -4.44 -6.96 -0.68
CA LEU A 301 -5.06 -7.42 0.57
C LEU A 301 -6.47 -7.99 0.36
N LEU A 302 -7.29 -7.34 -0.47
CA LEU A 302 -8.64 -7.81 -0.83
C LEU A 302 -8.62 -9.23 -1.41
N ALA A 303 -7.59 -9.57 -2.20
CA ALA A 303 -7.42 -10.90 -2.77
C ALA A 303 -7.01 -11.96 -1.72
N MET A 304 -6.34 -11.54 -0.64
CA MET A 304 -5.86 -12.41 0.44
C MET A 304 -6.95 -12.77 1.44
N VAL A 305 -7.83 -11.83 1.79
CA VAL A 305 -8.82 -12.00 2.87
C VAL A 305 -10.15 -12.59 2.38
N GLU A 306 -10.96 -13.05 3.32
CA GLU A 306 -12.33 -13.52 3.10
C GLU A 306 -13.22 -13.21 4.32
N TYR A 307 -14.53 -13.44 4.19
CA TYR A 307 -15.43 -13.26 5.33
C TYR A 307 -14.97 -14.12 6.51
N GLY A 308 -14.85 -13.51 7.68
CA GLY A 308 -14.41 -14.18 8.90
C GLY A 308 -12.90 -14.20 9.11
N THR A 309 -12.06 -13.72 8.17
CA THR A 309 -10.62 -13.60 8.40
C THR A 309 -10.36 -12.83 9.72
N PRO A 310 -9.64 -13.43 10.69
CA PRO A 310 -9.31 -12.76 11.95
C PRO A 310 -8.41 -11.54 11.75
N VAL A 311 -8.66 -10.50 12.54
CA VAL A 311 -7.95 -9.23 12.50
C VAL A 311 -7.58 -8.84 13.93
N LEU A 312 -6.29 -8.70 14.22
CA LEU A 312 -5.84 -8.11 15.48
C LEU A 312 -5.43 -6.65 15.25
N ILE A 313 -6.00 -5.73 16.01
CA ILE A 313 -5.61 -4.32 16.00
C ILE A 313 -4.87 -4.04 17.30
N GLU A 314 -3.63 -3.59 17.20
CA GLU A 314 -2.75 -3.34 18.35
C GLU A 314 -1.98 -2.03 18.19
N GLU A 315 -1.45 -1.52 19.30
CA GLU A 315 -0.54 -0.37 19.28
C GLU A 315 0.76 -0.75 18.58
#